data_AF-A0A847ZBC4-F1
#
_entry.id   AF-A0A847ZBC4-F1
#
_cell.length_a   1.000
_cell.length_b   1.000
_cell.length_c   1.000
_cell.angle_alpha   90.00
_cell.angle_beta   90.00
_cell.angle_gamma   90.00
#
_symmetry.space_group_name_H-M   'P 1'
#
loop_
_entity.id
_entity.type
_entity.pdbx_description
1 polymer ?
#
loop_
_entity_poly.entity_id
_entity_poly.type
_entity_poly.pdbx_seq_one_letter_code
_entity_poly.pdbx_strand_id
1 'polypeptide(L)'
;MAIKLDMDMAMQLAPRRARERGREYFEDGQVIDLAERKGLLIAKVEGSRTYTVKMTSKADQNFHYSCTCPMGAEGEFCKHCVAVALAWIEGREVKQTKNAKEIGLQDIETYLKTLDLSILVEILMEQAHRDETLRRKLFLKTARALSSGFDFAYWKRVIKEAFDTQGFVNYHEASSFTDAASQTVDDIDELLEGRCSSEVISLAEYAIERAGTALESMDDSNGEMGEVLNRLQNIHFKACRKVKPDPARLAKRLFHLELNSQFDEFYGAVKTYAPILGKAGLDAYRNLANQEWAKIPPGVNRWNAREKQSHTVYRLFHIMETLAELSGDVEQLVAIKKRDLSSAYNYLTIAEIYKKAGNRDKALEWAEAGIKAFPERTDARLREFLADEYHRRKRHEEALNLISLNFVDYLSLDRYQQLKQHADKTDAWPFWREKMMKYMQTHLTKQKKEINRWSYDPGYSVLVEIFLWEKNPEAAWEAANAGGCSQSIWMKLAAIRGQDYPMDSVGIYRKFVGPMIEQTNNQAYEDAIQLIKKIQAIMNRLGKENIFSGYVTELRTKYKAKRNFIKLLDQIR
;
A
#
# COMPACT_ATOMS: atom_id res chain seq x y z
N MET A 1 -21.01 -9.42 -31.16
CA MET A 1 -21.18 -10.57 -30.23
C MET A 1 -22.62 -10.55 -29.76
N ALA A 2 -23.35 -11.66 -29.90
CA ALA A 2 -24.72 -11.76 -29.42
C ALA A 2 -24.71 -11.91 -27.89
N ILE A 3 -25.71 -11.33 -27.21
CA ILE A 3 -25.86 -11.45 -25.76
C ILE A 3 -26.13 -12.91 -25.39
N LYS A 4 -25.28 -13.49 -24.54
CA LYS A 4 -25.53 -14.79 -23.89
C LYS A 4 -26.15 -14.51 -22.51
N LEU A 5 -27.48 -14.54 -22.44
CA LEU A 5 -28.25 -14.42 -21.21
C LEU A 5 -29.27 -15.55 -21.19
N ASP A 6 -29.19 -16.44 -20.20
CA ASP A 6 -30.16 -17.50 -19.99
C ASP A 6 -30.95 -17.27 -18.68
N MET A 7 -32.04 -18.05 -18.54
CA MET A 7 -33.00 -17.87 -17.44
C MET A 7 -32.39 -18.18 -16.08
N ASP A 8 -31.49 -19.17 -16.01
CA ASP A 8 -30.86 -19.59 -14.75
C ASP A 8 -29.86 -18.53 -14.26
N MET A 9 -29.09 -17.93 -15.17
CA MET A 9 -28.15 -16.86 -14.88
C MET A 9 -28.86 -15.59 -14.40
N ALA A 10 -29.94 -15.18 -15.08
CA ALA A 10 -30.74 -14.03 -14.67
C ALA A 10 -31.38 -14.22 -13.28
N MET A 11 -31.80 -15.45 -12.96
CA MET A 11 -32.37 -15.77 -11.65
C MET A 11 -31.30 -15.84 -10.56
N GLN A 12 -30.11 -16.38 -10.81
CA GLN A 12 -29.04 -16.44 -9.79
C GLN A 12 -28.53 -15.06 -9.36
N LEU A 13 -28.47 -14.09 -10.28
CA LEU A 13 -28.00 -12.72 -10.00
C LEU A 13 -28.97 -11.90 -9.13
N ALA A 14 -30.27 -12.23 -9.17
CA ALA A 14 -31.31 -11.48 -8.48
C ALA A 14 -31.56 -11.98 -7.03
N PRO A 15 -31.69 -11.09 -6.03
CA PRO A 15 -32.23 -11.44 -4.72
C PRO A 15 -33.65 -12.01 -4.81
N ARG A 16 -34.05 -12.89 -3.89
CA ARG A 16 -35.35 -13.60 -3.94
C ARG A 16 -36.56 -12.67 -4.13
N ARG A 17 -36.58 -11.52 -3.44
CA ARG A 17 -37.66 -10.50 -3.54
C ARG A 17 -37.70 -9.80 -4.90
N ALA A 18 -36.57 -9.69 -5.60
CA ALA A 18 -36.48 -9.06 -6.91
C ALA A 18 -36.97 -10.00 -8.03
N ARG A 19 -36.85 -11.32 -7.85
CA ARG A 19 -37.29 -12.34 -8.81
C ARG A 19 -38.81 -12.33 -9.00
N GLU A 20 -39.54 -12.42 -7.89
CA GLU A 20 -41.02 -12.48 -7.90
C GLU A 20 -41.61 -11.19 -8.50
N ARG A 21 -41.18 -10.03 -8.00
CA ARG A 21 -41.63 -8.73 -8.53
C ARG A 21 -41.16 -8.44 -9.96
N GLY A 22 -40.01 -8.98 -10.35
CA GLY A 22 -39.50 -8.83 -11.72
C GLY A 22 -40.31 -9.63 -12.72
N ARG A 23 -40.76 -10.83 -12.33
CA ARG A 23 -41.71 -11.63 -13.09
C ARG A 23 -43.05 -10.92 -13.24
N GLU A 24 -43.59 -10.36 -12.15
CA GLU A 24 -44.83 -9.55 -12.20
C GLU A 24 -44.71 -8.41 -13.22
N TYR A 25 -43.62 -7.63 -13.17
CA TYR A 25 -43.41 -6.51 -14.10
C TYR A 25 -43.30 -6.96 -15.56
N PHE A 26 -42.72 -8.14 -15.79
CA PHE A 26 -42.67 -8.74 -17.12
C PHE A 26 -44.06 -9.20 -17.59
N GLU A 27 -44.79 -9.91 -16.74
CA GLU A 27 -46.15 -10.42 -17.04
C GLU A 27 -47.16 -9.28 -17.25
N ASP A 28 -47.01 -8.19 -16.48
CA ASP A 28 -47.81 -6.96 -16.58
C ASP A 28 -47.42 -6.07 -17.77
N GLY A 29 -46.44 -6.49 -18.59
CA GLY A 29 -46.04 -5.78 -19.80
C GLY A 29 -45.39 -4.42 -19.54
N GLN A 30 -44.73 -4.24 -18.39
CA GLN A 30 -44.12 -2.98 -17.97
C GLN A 30 -42.77 -2.70 -18.67
N VAL A 31 -42.22 -3.67 -19.39
CA VAL A 31 -41.00 -3.48 -20.18
C VAL A 31 -41.37 -2.84 -21.53
N ILE A 32 -40.80 -1.68 -21.81
CA ILE A 32 -41.02 -0.88 -23.01
C ILE A 32 -39.65 -0.51 -23.66
N ASP A 33 -39.65 -0.18 -24.94
CA ASP A 33 -38.44 0.22 -25.70
C ASP A 33 -37.25 -0.77 -25.57
N LEU A 34 -37.51 -2.09 -25.57
CA LEU A 34 -36.45 -3.11 -25.54
C LEU A 34 -35.72 -3.17 -26.88
N ALA A 35 -34.42 -2.89 -26.89
CA ALA A 35 -33.58 -2.93 -28.08
C ALA A 35 -32.22 -3.57 -27.79
N GLU A 36 -31.75 -4.43 -28.69
CA GLU A 36 -30.36 -4.92 -28.72
C GLU A 36 -29.58 -4.17 -29.80
N ARG A 37 -28.47 -3.53 -29.41
CA ARG A 37 -27.56 -2.85 -30.34
C ARG A 37 -26.13 -3.27 -30.07
N LYS A 38 -25.48 -3.94 -31.04
CA LYS A 38 -24.06 -4.33 -30.97
C LYS A 38 -23.66 -5.08 -29.67
N GLY A 39 -24.55 -5.92 -29.12
CA GLY A 39 -24.30 -6.67 -27.88
C GLY A 39 -24.63 -5.93 -26.58
N LEU A 40 -25.27 -4.76 -26.67
CA LEU A 40 -25.85 -4.00 -25.56
C LEU A 40 -27.37 -4.07 -25.63
N LEU A 41 -27.99 -4.63 -24.60
CA LEU A 41 -29.43 -4.60 -24.37
C LEU A 41 -29.77 -3.32 -23.62
N ILE A 42 -30.71 -2.54 -24.15
CA ILE A 42 -31.27 -1.38 -23.46
C ILE A 42 -32.78 -1.54 -23.43
N ALA A 43 -33.39 -1.26 -22.29
CA ALA A 43 -34.84 -1.20 -22.16
C ALA A 43 -35.24 -0.14 -21.16
N LYS A 44 -36.49 0.31 -21.28
CA LYS A 44 -37.17 1.08 -20.26
C LYS A 44 -38.19 0.20 -19.54
N VAL A 45 -38.37 0.43 -18.24
CA VAL A 45 -39.34 -0.31 -17.44
C VAL A 45 -40.22 0.70 -16.70
N GLU A 46 -41.53 0.60 -16.92
CA GLU A 46 -42.54 1.40 -16.23
C GLU A 46 -42.71 0.93 -14.78
N GLY A 47 -42.95 1.88 -13.88
CA GLY A 47 -43.04 1.69 -12.43
C GLY A 47 -43.50 2.98 -11.78
N SER A 48 -43.00 3.33 -10.58
CA SER A 48 -43.30 4.65 -9.99
C SER A 48 -42.78 5.83 -10.82
N ARG A 49 -41.78 5.57 -11.66
CA ARG A 49 -41.26 6.39 -12.76
C ARG A 49 -40.63 5.44 -13.76
N THR A 50 -40.28 5.92 -14.95
CA THR A 50 -39.62 5.09 -15.96
C THR A 50 -38.15 4.87 -15.60
N TYR A 51 -37.72 3.61 -15.54
CA TYR A 51 -36.33 3.24 -15.23
C TYR A 51 -35.63 2.71 -16.48
N THR A 52 -34.37 3.10 -16.70
CA THR A 52 -33.57 2.60 -17.82
C THR A 52 -32.68 1.46 -17.34
N VAL A 53 -32.73 0.34 -18.05
CA VAL A 53 -31.91 -0.84 -17.81
C VAL A 53 -30.96 -1.02 -18.98
N LYS A 54 -29.68 -1.29 -18.67
CA LYS A 54 -28.66 -1.62 -19.68
C LYS A 54 -27.97 -2.92 -19.29
N MET A 55 -27.77 -3.84 -20.24
CA MET A 55 -27.06 -5.10 -20.03
C MET A 55 -26.10 -5.40 -21.16
N THR A 56 -24.89 -5.87 -20.84
CA THR A 56 -23.86 -6.23 -21.81
C THR A 56 -23.16 -7.52 -21.40
N SER A 57 -22.73 -8.30 -22.38
CA SER A 57 -21.83 -9.43 -22.18
C SER A 57 -20.47 -9.07 -22.79
N LYS A 58 -19.39 -9.08 -21.97
CA LYS A 58 -18.02 -8.96 -22.48
C LYS A 58 -17.43 -10.34 -22.81
N ALA A 59 -16.38 -10.33 -23.64
CA ALA A 59 -15.69 -11.52 -24.15
C ALA A 59 -15.02 -12.40 -23.06
N ASP A 60 -14.94 -11.91 -21.82
CA ASP A 60 -14.31 -12.53 -20.65
C ASP A 60 -15.32 -13.21 -19.69
N GLN A 61 -16.55 -13.48 -20.16
CA GLN A 61 -17.66 -14.05 -19.37
C GLN A 61 -18.23 -13.14 -18.27
N ASN A 62 -17.78 -11.89 -18.14
CA ASN A 62 -18.37 -10.94 -17.20
C ASN A 62 -19.63 -10.28 -17.81
N PHE A 63 -20.76 -10.46 -17.13
CA PHE A 63 -22.04 -9.85 -17.48
C PHE A 63 -22.24 -8.57 -16.68
N HIS A 64 -22.25 -7.44 -17.38
CA HIS A 64 -22.46 -6.13 -16.75
C HIS A 64 -23.91 -5.69 -16.93
N TYR A 65 -24.51 -5.21 -15.85
CA TYR A 65 -25.86 -4.65 -15.85
C TYR A 65 -25.88 -3.32 -15.09
N SER A 66 -26.83 -2.46 -15.41
CA SER A 66 -27.11 -1.25 -14.66
C SER A 66 -28.60 -0.89 -14.76
N CYS A 67 -29.16 -0.31 -13.70
CA CYS A 67 -30.52 0.20 -13.70
C CYS A 67 -30.58 1.54 -12.94
N THR A 68 -31.34 2.50 -13.46
CA THR A 68 -31.49 3.83 -12.83
C THR A 68 -32.44 3.85 -11.61
N CYS A 69 -32.81 2.69 -11.06
CA CYS A 69 -33.59 2.60 -9.83
C CYS A 69 -32.69 2.61 -8.58
N PRO A 70 -33.20 2.97 -7.39
CA PRO A 70 -32.38 3.04 -6.18
C PRO A 70 -31.55 1.78 -5.92
N MET A 71 -32.17 0.60 -6.00
CA MET A 71 -31.47 -0.68 -5.82
C MET A 71 -30.42 -0.95 -6.91
N GLY A 72 -30.69 -0.51 -8.15
CA GLY A 72 -29.76 -0.69 -9.26
C GLY A 72 -28.56 0.27 -9.21
N ALA A 73 -28.74 1.45 -8.61
CA ALA A 73 -27.65 2.40 -8.34
C ALA A 73 -26.67 1.86 -7.28
N GLU A 74 -27.16 1.04 -6.35
CA GLU A 74 -26.36 0.32 -5.36
C GLU A 74 -25.70 -0.96 -5.92
N GLY A 75 -25.86 -1.24 -7.22
CA GLY A 75 -25.24 -2.39 -7.91
C GLY A 75 -26.03 -3.69 -7.86
N GLU A 76 -27.25 -3.71 -7.28
CA GLU A 76 -28.07 -4.91 -7.22
C GLU A 76 -28.78 -5.24 -8.55
N PHE A 77 -28.91 -6.54 -8.84
CA PHE A 77 -29.75 -7.01 -9.95
C PHE A 77 -31.23 -6.90 -9.57
N CYS A 78 -31.79 -5.70 -9.78
CA CYS A 78 -33.11 -5.32 -9.32
C CYS A 78 -34.25 -5.98 -10.12
N LYS A 79 -35.49 -5.81 -9.65
CA LYS A 79 -36.69 -6.33 -10.35
C LYS A 79 -36.83 -5.86 -11.81
N HIS A 80 -36.36 -4.66 -12.15
CA HIS A 80 -36.40 -4.17 -13.53
C HIS A 80 -35.38 -4.90 -14.41
N CYS A 81 -34.20 -5.23 -13.87
CA CYS A 81 -33.23 -6.06 -14.57
C CYS A 81 -33.82 -7.46 -14.84
N VAL A 82 -34.48 -8.06 -13.85
CA VAL A 82 -35.18 -9.35 -14.02
C VAL A 82 -36.25 -9.27 -15.11
N ALA A 83 -37.09 -8.23 -15.10
CA ALA A 83 -38.16 -8.08 -16.08
C ALA A 83 -37.61 -7.97 -17.52
N VAL A 84 -36.52 -7.20 -17.71
CA VAL A 84 -35.87 -7.02 -19.01
C VAL A 84 -35.18 -8.29 -19.49
N ALA A 85 -34.53 -9.03 -18.58
CA ALA A 85 -33.93 -10.32 -18.89
C ALA A 85 -35.01 -11.32 -19.37
N LEU A 86 -36.15 -11.39 -18.68
CA LEU A 86 -37.26 -12.26 -19.07
C LEU A 86 -37.89 -11.86 -20.40
N ALA A 87 -38.10 -10.55 -20.62
CA ALA A 87 -38.62 -10.03 -21.88
C ALA A 87 -37.73 -10.38 -23.08
N TRP A 88 -36.41 -10.34 -22.87
CA TRP A 88 -35.43 -10.73 -23.87
C TRP A 88 -35.43 -12.24 -24.14
N ILE A 89 -35.42 -13.07 -23.08
CA ILE A 89 -35.36 -14.53 -23.20
C ILE A 89 -36.62 -15.12 -23.85
N GLU A 90 -37.81 -14.63 -23.47
CA GLU A 90 -39.08 -15.15 -24.01
C GLU A 90 -39.44 -14.58 -25.39
N GLY A 91 -38.66 -13.64 -25.93
CA GLY A 91 -38.88 -13.09 -27.28
C GLY A 91 -40.25 -12.42 -27.47
N ARG A 92 -40.89 -11.92 -26.40
CA ARG A 92 -42.21 -11.29 -26.49
C ARG A 92 -42.13 -9.97 -27.26
N GLU A 93 -43.03 -9.77 -28.23
CA GLU A 93 -43.23 -8.47 -28.87
C GLU A 93 -43.72 -7.45 -27.84
N VAL A 94 -42.85 -6.50 -27.53
CA VAL A 94 -43.15 -5.34 -26.68
C VAL A 94 -44.05 -4.38 -27.47
N LYS A 95 -44.92 -3.63 -26.79
CA LYS A 95 -45.70 -2.53 -27.40
C LYS A 95 -44.74 -1.55 -28.08
N GLN A 96 -44.54 -1.70 -29.38
CA GLN A 96 -43.81 -0.74 -30.19
C GLN A 96 -44.65 0.53 -30.23
N THR A 97 -44.21 1.55 -29.52
CA THR A 97 -44.62 2.91 -29.83
C THR A 97 -44.18 3.16 -31.27
N LYS A 98 -45.18 3.29 -32.17
CA LYS A 98 -45.02 3.43 -33.62
C LYS A 98 -43.75 4.18 -34.00
N ASN A 99 -42.91 3.54 -34.83
CA ASN A 99 -41.90 4.11 -35.73
C ASN A 99 -41.71 5.64 -35.60
N ALA A 100 -41.00 6.08 -34.58
CA ALA A 100 -40.16 7.26 -34.70
C ALA A 100 -38.78 6.71 -35.06
N LYS A 101 -38.25 7.11 -36.21
CA LYS A 101 -36.86 6.87 -36.62
C LYS A 101 -35.98 7.10 -35.37
N GLU A 102 -35.39 6.05 -34.78
CA GLU A 102 -34.62 6.21 -33.54
C GLU A 102 -33.42 7.09 -33.86
N ILE A 103 -33.51 8.37 -33.50
CA ILE A 103 -32.47 9.37 -33.73
C ILE A 103 -31.24 8.92 -32.93
N GLY A 104 -30.25 8.36 -33.61
CA GLY A 104 -28.98 7.99 -33.01
C GLY A 104 -28.05 9.20 -32.87
N LEU A 105 -26.95 9.06 -32.13
CA LEU A 105 -25.93 10.10 -32.01
C LEU A 105 -25.43 10.59 -33.39
N GLN A 106 -25.37 9.72 -34.40
CA GLN A 106 -25.03 10.09 -35.78
C GLN A 106 -26.11 10.92 -36.47
N ASP A 107 -27.40 10.66 -36.22
CA ASP A 107 -28.50 11.47 -36.73
C ASP A 107 -28.51 12.85 -36.05
N ILE A 108 -28.22 12.90 -34.74
CA ILE A 108 -28.05 14.16 -33.98
C ILE A 108 -26.88 14.95 -34.56
N GLU A 109 -25.70 14.33 -34.74
CA GLU A 109 -24.53 15.00 -35.31
C GLU A 109 -24.81 15.53 -36.73
N THR A 110 -25.49 14.73 -37.55
CA THR A 110 -25.88 15.13 -38.91
C THR A 110 -26.85 16.30 -38.89
N TYR A 111 -27.85 16.26 -38.01
CA TYR A 111 -28.80 17.37 -37.83
C TYR A 111 -28.10 18.64 -37.33
N LEU A 112 -27.24 18.55 -36.31
CA LEU A 112 -26.46 19.68 -35.81
C LEU A 112 -25.60 20.32 -36.91
N LYS A 113 -25.04 19.53 -37.83
CA LYS A 113 -24.29 20.03 -39.01
C LYS A 113 -25.16 20.78 -40.03
N THR A 114 -26.47 20.56 -40.04
CA THR A 114 -27.41 21.28 -40.92
C THR A 114 -27.97 22.57 -40.31
N LEU A 115 -27.76 22.80 -39.01
CA LEU A 115 -28.24 23.99 -38.33
C LEU A 115 -27.33 25.20 -38.58
N ASP A 116 -27.95 26.38 -38.63
CA ASP A 116 -27.23 27.64 -38.63
C ASP A 116 -26.47 27.85 -37.31
N LEU A 117 -25.35 28.56 -37.40
CA LEU A 117 -24.45 28.79 -36.27
C LEU A 117 -25.15 29.42 -35.05
N SER A 118 -26.11 30.32 -35.27
CA SER A 118 -26.87 30.97 -34.18
C SER A 118 -27.66 29.96 -33.34
N ILE A 119 -28.30 28.98 -33.99
CA ILE A 119 -29.11 27.94 -33.32
C ILE A 119 -28.20 26.98 -32.54
N LEU A 120 -27.04 26.63 -33.10
CA LEU A 120 -26.04 25.82 -32.39
C LEU A 120 -25.51 26.52 -31.14
N VAL A 121 -25.24 27.83 -31.23
CA VAL A 121 -24.81 28.64 -30.09
C VAL A 121 -25.91 28.69 -29.02
N GLU A 122 -27.17 28.87 -29.40
CA GLU A 122 -28.29 28.89 -28.47
C GLU A 122 -28.43 27.56 -27.70
N ILE A 123 -28.42 26.42 -28.41
CA ILE A 123 -28.46 25.08 -27.80
C ILE A 123 -27.30 24.88 -26.83
N LEU A 124 -26.08 25.27 -27.22
CA LEU A 124 -24.90 25.16 -26.34
C LEU A 124 -24.99 26.07 -25.13
N MET A 125 -25.51 27.29 -25.29
CA MET A 125 -25.70 28.23 -24.19
C MET A 125 -26.76 27.72 -23.21
N GLU A 126 -27.88 27.18 -23.68
CA GLU A 126 -28.88 26.57 -22.78
C GLU A 126 -28.30 25.43 -21.95
N GLN A 127 -27.48 24.58 -22.56
CA GLN A 127 -26.79 23.51 -21.82
C GLN A 127 -25.74 24.09 -20.86
N ALA A 128 -24.98 25.10 -21.27
CA ALA A 128 -24.01 25.78 -20.41
C ALA A 128 -24.66 26.46 -19.19
N HIS A 129 -25.93 26.87 -19.26
CA HIS A 129 -26.63 27.39 -18.08
C HIS A 129 -26.98 26.30 -17.06
N ARG A 130 -27.06 25.03 -17.48
CA ARG A 130 -27.48 23.89 -16.65
C ARG A 130 -26.33 22.99 -16.21
N ASP A 131 -25.27 22.91 -17.02
CA ASP A 131 -24.09 22.08 -16.78
C ASP A 131 -22.88 22.99 -16.50
N GLU A 132 -22.45 22.99 -15.23
CA GLU A 132 -21.33 23.79 -14.75
C GLU A 132 -19.99 23.38 -15.39
N THR A 133 -19.81 22.11 -15.71
CA THR A 133 -18.59 21.60 -16.37
C THR A 133 -18.52 22.11 -17.80
N LEU A 134 -19.63 22.02 -18.54
CA LEU A 134 -19.71 22.57 -19.89
C LEU A 134 -19.54 24.09 -19.90
N ARG A 135 -20.17 24.79 -18.95
CA ARG A 135 -20.02 26.24 -18.76
C ARG A 135 -18.57 26.63 -18.58
N ARG A 136 -17.87 25.94 -17.70
CA ARG A 136 -16.45 26.15 -17.41
C ARG A 136 -15.59 25.90 -18.65
N LYS A 137 -15.81 24.79 -19.36
CA LYS A 137 -15.09 24.48 -20.61
C LYS A 137 -15.31 25.54 -21.69
N LEU A 138 -16.54 25.99 -21.91
CA LEU A 138 -16.86 27.03 -22.88
C LEU A 138 -16.27 28.38 -22.47
N PHE A 139 -16.31 28.72 -21.19
CA PHE A 139 -15.67 29.93 -20.68
C PHE A 139 -14.16 29.90 -20.92
N LEU A 140 -13.48 28.78 -20.64
CA LEU A 140 -12.04 28.63 -20.90
C LEU A 140 -11.68 28.79 -22.38
N LYS A 141 -12.44 28.15 -23.27
CA LYS A 141 -12.27 28.29 -24.73
C LYS A 141 -12.54 29.72 -25.20
N THR A 142 -13.53 30.38 -24.61
CA THR A 142 -13.91 31.77 -24.92
C THR A 142 -12.87 32.75 -24.41
N ALA A 143 -12.38 32.59 -23.18
CA ALA A 143 -11.27 33.36 -22.63
C ALA A 143 -10.04 33.26 -23.53
N ARG A 144 -9.66 32.04 -23.96
CA ARG A 144 -8.56 31.80 -24.90
C ARG A 144 -8.77 32.46 -26.29
N ALA A 145 -10.01 32.61 -26.73
CA ALA A 145 -10.35 33.19 -28.03
C ALA A 145 -10.47 34.73 -27.99
N LEU A 146 -10.96 35.30 -26.88
CA LEU A 146 -11.22 36.72 -26.71
C LEU A 146 -10.06 37.48 -26.08
N SER A 147 -9.19 36.81 -25.33
CA SER A 147 -8.08 37.47 -24.65
C SER A 147 -6.88 37.60 -25.59
N SER A 148 -6.42 38.83 -25.78
CA SER A 148 -5.12 39.13 -26.42
C SER A 148 -3.92 38.81 -25.48
N GLY A 149 -4.18 38.31 -24.27
CA GLY A 149 -3.21 37.90 -23.27
C GLY A 149 -3.79 36.91 -22.25
N PHE A 150 -2.93 36.27 -21.45
CA PHE A 150 -3.34 35.26 -20.46
C PHE A 150 -3.92 35.89 -19.18
N ASP A 151 -5.15 35.54 -18.79
CA ASP A 151 -5.76 36.03 -17.54
C ASP A 151 -5.33 35.19 -16.33
N PHE A 152 -4.20 35.57 -15.73
CA PHE A 152 -3.64 34.91 -14.56
C PHE A 152 -4.52 35.03 -13.30
N ALA A 153 -5.26 36.13 -13.15
CA ALA A 153 -6.10 36.36 -11.97
C ALA A 153 -7.32 35.45 -11.97
N TYR A 154 -7.92 35.22 -13.15
CA TYR A 154 -8.98 34.24 -13.32
C TYR A 154 -8.52 32.84 -12.92
N TRP A 155 -7.40 32.36 -13.46
CA TRP A 155 -6.91 31.01 -13.17
C TRP A 155 -6.54 30.81 -11.70
N LYS A 156 -5.95 31.82 -11.05
CA LYS A 156 -5.72 31.74 -9.60
C LYS A 156 -7.02 31.59 -8.80
N ARG A 157 -8.11 32.21 -9.24
CA ARG A 157 -9.42 32.06 -8.59
C ARG A 157 -9.97 30.65 -8.79
N VAL A 158 -9.97 30.15 -10.03
CA VAL A 158 -10.43 28.80 -10.38
C VAL A 158 -9.65 27.73 -9.60
N ILE A 159 -8.33 27.84 -9.56
CA ILE A 159 -7.48 26.93 -8.78
C ILE A 159 -7.80 27.04 -7.30
N LYS A 160 -7.94 28.27 -6.77
CA LYS A 160 -8.26 28.46 -5.35
C LYS A 160 -9.57 27.76 -4.99
N GLU A 161 -10.61 27.96 -5.78
CA GLU A 161 -11.95 27.37 -5.57
C GLU A 161 -11.92 25.85 -5.67
N ALA A 162 -11.15 25.29 -6.63
CA ALA A 162 -11.05 23.84 -6.82
C ALA A 162 -10.37 23.10 -5.66
N PHE A 163 -9.50 23.78 -4.91
CA PHE A 163 -8.78 23.25 -3.76
C PHE A 163 -9.26 23.86 -2.44
N ASP A 164 -10.43 24.50 -2.42
CA ASP A 164 -11.02 25.05 -1.19
C ASP A 164 -11.89 23.98 -0.52
N THR A 165 -11.41 23.43 0.59
CA THR A 165 -12.10 22.37 1.32
C THR A 165 -13.32 22.86 2.08
N GLN A 166 -13.49 24.18 2.28
CA GLN A 166 -14.55 24.79 3.11
C GLN A 166 -14.75 24.14 4.48
N GLY A 167 -13.70 23.52 5.05
CA GLY A 167 -13.77 22.70 6.24
C GLY A 167 -12.87 21.47 6.15
N PHE A 168 -13.06 20.51 7.06
CA PHE A 168 -12.38 19.22 6.98
C PHE A 168 -13.15 18.27 6.06
N VAL A 169 -12.50 17.77 5.00
CA VAL A 169 -13.08 16.77 4.08
C VAL A 169 -12.87 15.38 4.65
N ASN A 170 -13.97 14.69 4.98
CA ASN A 170 -13.88 13.35 5.55
C ASN A 170 -13.67 12.28 4.47
N TYR A 171 -13.35 11.05 4.90
CA TYR A 171 -13.06 9.90 4.03
C TYR A 171 -14.12 9.65 2.93
N HIS A 172 -15.41 9.89 3.20
CA HIS A 172 -16.48 9.64 2.22
C HIS A 172 -16.62 10.73 1.16
N GLU A 173 -16.18 11.96 1.49
CA GLU A 173 -16.25 13.12 0.59
C GLU A 173 -14.95 13.30 -0.21
N ALA A 174 -13.85 12.75 0.30
CA ALA A 174 -12.50 12.87 -0.28
C ALA A 174 -12.49 12.60 -1.79
N SER A 175 -13.10 11.50 -2.23
CA SER A 175 -13.12 11.12 -3.64
C SER A 175 -13.87 12.12 -4.55
N SER A 176 -15.01 12.63 -4.09
CA SER A 176 -15.74 13.64 -4.86
C SER A 176 -14.99 14.97 -4.95
N PHE A 177 -14.26 15.32 -3.89
CA PHE A 177 -13.44 16.53 -3.84
C PHE A 177 -12.21 16.41 -4.75
N THR A 178 -11.50 15.28 -4.70
CA THR A 178 -10.31 14.99 -5.53
C THR A 178 -10.66 14.88 -7.01
N ASP A 179 -11.84 14.36 -7.36
CA ASP A 179 -12.35 14.36 -8.74
C ASP A 179 -12.56 15.78 -9.28
N ALA A 180 -13.18 16.66 -8.50
CA ALA A 180 -13.39 18.06 -8.88
C ALA A 180 -12.06 18.83 -9.02
N ALA A 181 -11.12 18.58 -8.10
CA ALA A 181 -9.76 19.11 -8.18
C ALA A 181 -9.03 18.59 -9.44
N SER A 182 -9.16 17.28 -9.72
CA SER A 182 -8.57 16.62 -10.90
C SER A 182 -9.02 17.24 -12.21
N GLN A 183 -10.30 17.61 -12.33
CA GLN A 183 -10.80 18.29 -13.52
C GLN A 183 -10.12 19.66 -13.74
N THR A 184 -9.75 20.35 -12.65
CA THR A 184 -8.96 21.59 -12.74
C THR A 184 -7.53 21.32 -13.17
N VAL A 185 -6.95 20.20 -12.74
CA VAL A 185 -5.62 19.77 -13.19
C VAL A 185 -5.61 19.43 -14.69
N ASP A 186 -6.67 18.77 -15.20
CA ASP A 186 -6.85 18.53 -16.64
C ASP A 186 -6.86 19.85 -17.42
N ASP A 187 -7.62 20.83 -16.94
CA ASP A 187 -7.70 22.15 -17.56
C ASP A 187 -6.31 22.84 -17.65
N ILE A 188 -5.45 22.66 -16.63
CA ILE A 188 -4.08 23.22 -16.61
C ILE A 188 -3.17 22.44 -17.59
N ASP A 189 -3.29 21.12 -17.71
CA ASP A 189 -2.51 20.35 -18.68
C ASP A 189 -2.90 20.71 -20.13
N GLU A 190 -4.19 20.96 -20.41
CA GLU A 190 -4.63 21.45 -21.73
C GLU A 190 -4.02 22.82 -22.08
N LEU A 191 -3.82 23.72 -21.10
CA LEU A 191 -3.12 24.99 -21.33
C LEU A 191 -1.67 24.77 -21.75
N LEU A 192 -1.02 23.73 -21.23
CA LEU A 192 0.37 23.41 -21.54
C LEU A 192 0.54 23.01 -23.01
N GLU A 193 -0.43 22.29 -23.57
CA GLU A 193 -0.47 21.93 -24.98
C GLU A 193 -0.62 23.16 -25.89
N GLY A 194 -1.26 24.21 -25.39
CA GLY A 194 -1.45 25.50 -26.06
C GLY A 194 -0.23 26.41 -26.12
N ARG A 195 -0.50 27.71 -26.38
CA ARG A 195 0.53 28.77 -26.50
C ARG A 195 0.92 29.41 -25.15
N CYS A 196 0.27 29.02 -24.05
CA CYS A 196 0.43 29.62 -22.72
C CYS A 196 1.41 28.84 -21.82
N SER A 197 2.39 28.14 -22.41
CA SER A 197 3.26 27.21 -21.68
C SER A 197 4.12 27.90 -20.61
N SER A 198 4.45 29.19 -20.78
CA SER A 198 5.17 29.99 -19.79
C SER A 198 4.37 30.22 -18.50
N GLU A 199 3.09 30.53 -18.64
CA GLU A 199 2.18 30.87 -17.55
C GLU A 199 1.80 29.63 -16.75
N VAL A 200 1.75 28.46 -17.40
CA VAL A 200 1.49 27.16 -16.75
C VAL A 200 2.52 26.86 -15.67
N ILE A 201 3.78 27.29 -15.79
CA ILE A 201 4.79 27.08 -14.74
C ILE A 201 4.33 27.74 -13.43
N SER A 202 3.90 29.01 -13.49
CA SER A 202 3.44 29.75 -12.32
C SER A 202 2.08 29.28 -11.80
N LEU A 203 1.21 28.78 -12.69
CA LEU A 203 -0.07 28.20 -12.27
C LEU A 203 0.09 26.85 -11.60
N ALA A 204 0.96 25.98 -12.12
CA ALA A 204 1.22 24.68 -11.53
C ALA A 204 1.80 24.83 -10.13
N GLU A 205 2.75 25.76 -9.90
CA GLU A 205 3.25 26.06 -8.56
C GLU A 205 2.16 26.54 -7.61
N TYR A 206 1.29 27.45 -8.07
CA TYR A 206 0.17 27.92 -7.25
C TYR A 206 -0.82 26.79 -6.95
N ALA A 207 -1.15 25.95 -7.94
CA ALA A 207 -2.02 24.80 -7.73
C ALA A 207 -1.40 23.77 -6.77
N ILE A 208 -0.08 23.55 -6.84
CA ILE A 208 0.66 22.69 -5.90
C ILE A 208 0.57 23.24 -4.48
N GLU A 209 0.77 24.54 -4.29
CA GLU A 209 0.61 25.19 -2.97
C GLU A 209 -0.82 25.02 -2.43
N ARG A 210 -1.83 25.22 -3.28
CA ARG A 210 -3.25 25.03 -2.90
C ARG A 210 -3.57 23.57 -2.59
N ALA A 211 -3.02 22.63 -3.35
CA ALA A 211 -3.15 21.20 -3.11
C ALA A 211 -2.52 20.78 -1.77
N GLY A 212 -1.33 21.30 -1.45
CA GLY A 212 -0.69 21.08 -0.15
C GLY A 212 -1.53 21.62 1.01
N THR A 213 -2.13 22.81 0.86
CA THR A 213 -3.06 23.35 1.87
C THR A 213 -4.32 22.48 2.02
N ALA A 214 -4.86 21.94 0.93
CA ALA A 214 -6.04 21.07 0.99
C ALA A 214 -5.73 19.75 1.73
N LEU A 215 -4.53 19.18 1.52
CA LEU A 215 -4.06 17.98 2.22
C LEU A 215 -4.05 18.12 3.75
N GLU A 216 -3.80 19.32 4.28
CA GLU A 216 -3.87 19.60 5.73
C GLU A 216 -5.27 19.38 6.32
N SER A 217 -6.30 19.52 5.49
CA SER A 217 -7.70 19.61 5.90
C SER A 217 -8.55 18.49 5.31
N MET A 218 -7.95 17.33 5.00
CA MET A 218 -8.70 16.19 4.49
C MET A 218 -8.15 14.84 4.97
N ASP A 219 -9.02 13.83 4.98
CA ASP A 219 -8.62 12.43 5.11
C ASP A 219 -8.24 11.85 3.74
N ASP A 220 -6.95 11.91 3.41
CA ASP A 220 -6.39 11.31 2.19
C ASP A 220 -5.82 9.90 2.41
N SER A 221 -6.44 9.09 3.29
CA SER A 221 -5.94 7.72 3.55
C SER A 221 -5.86 6.83 2.30
N ASN A 222 -6.66 7.13 1.26
CA ASN A 222 -6.60 6.44 -0.05
C ASN A 222 -5.52 7.02 -0.99
N GLY A 223 -4.90 8.16 -0.66
CA GLY A 223 -3.80 8.76 -1.41
C GLY A 223 -4.19 9.47 -2.71
N GLU A 224 -5.48 9.71 -2.95
CA GLU A 224 -6.00 10.29 -4.19
C GLU A 224 -5.53 11.75 -4.37
N MET A 225 -5.48 12.53 -3.29
CA MET A 225 -4.98 13.89 -3.35
C MET A 225 -3.46 13.91 -3.57
N GLY A 226 -2.74 12.92 -3.04
CA GLY A 226 -1.35 12.64 -3.41
C GLY A 226 -1.16 12.42 -4.92
N GLU A 227 -2.07 11.71 -5.59
CA GLU A 227 -2.05 11.56 -7.06
C GLU A 227 -2.26 12.88 -7.79
N VAL A 228 -3.20 13.71 -7.33
CA VAL A 228 -3.43 15.07 -7.88
C VAL A 228 -2.17 15.93 -7.77
N LEU A 229 -1.50 15.91 -6.62
CA LEU A 229 -0.23 16.61 -6.39
C LEU A 229 0.87 16.13 -7.34
N ASN A 230 1.03 14.81 -7.49
CA ASN A 230 2.00 14.20 -8.41
C ASN A 230 1.74 14.64 -9.88
N ARG A 231 0.47 14.70 -10.29
CA ARG A 231 0.08 15.17 -11.63
C ARG A 231 0.48 16.63 -11.85
N LEU A 232 0.21 17.51 -10.87
CA LEU A 232 0.60 18.92 -10.94
C LEU A 232 2.13 19.10 -11.01
N GLN A 233 2.89 18.35 -10.22
CA GLN A 233 4.36 18.35 -10.27
C GLN A 233 4.88 17.94 -11.66
N ASN A 234 4.25 16.93 -12.28
CA ASN A 234 4.59 16.50 -13.63
C ASN A 234 4.25 17.56 -14.68
N ILE A 235 3.11 18.24 -14.56
CA ILE A 235 2.74 19.38 -15.43
C ILE A 235 3.80 20.49 -15.30
N HIS A 236 4.18 20.84 -14.07
CA HIS A 236 5.23 21.84 -13.82
C HIS A 236 6.56 21.45 -14.49
N PHE A 237 6.98 20.19 -14.34
CA PHE A 237 8.19 19.67 -14.97
C PHE A 237 8.12 19.74 -16.51
N LYS A 238 7.02 19.27 -17.11
CA LYS A 238 6.80 19.33 -18.56
C LYS A 238 6.80 20.78 -19.06
N ALA A 239 6.19 21.71 -18.32
CA ALA A 239 6.18 23.14 -18.65
C ALA A 239 7.59 23.74 -18.63
N CYS A 240 8.37 23.48 -17.57
CA CYS A 240 9.77 23.90 -17.50
C CYS A 240 10.61 23.32 -18.65
N ARG A 241 10.38 22.05 -19.02
CA ARG A 241 11.10 21.40 -20.12
C ARG A 241 10.75 22.00 -21.48
N LYS A 242 9.47 22.36 -21.70
CA LYS A 242 8.99 22.96 -22.95
C LYS A 242 9.46 24.40 -23.11
N VAL A 243 9.32 25.21 -22.06
CA VAL A 243 9.66 26.65 -22.07
C VAL A 243 11.16 26.89 -21.99
N LYS A 244 11.90 26.01 -21.30
CA LYS A 244 13.32 26.18 -20.97
C LYS A 244 13.62 27.55 -20.34
N PRO A 245 13.07 27.84 -19.14
CA PRO A 245 13.38 29.06 -18.43
C PRO A 245 14.89 29.24 -18.21
N ASP A 246 15.32 30.47 -17.94
CA ASP A 246 16.70 30.73 -17.50
C ASP A 246 17.09 29.79 -16.34
N PRO A 247 18.15 28.97 -16.48
CA PRO A 247 18.45 27.93 -15.50
C PRO A 247 18.76 28.46 -14.10
N ALA A 248 19.39 29.64 -13.98
CA ALA A 248 19.73 30.22 -12.68
C ALA A 248 18.48 30.76 -11.97
N ARG A 249 17.56 31.40 -12.72
CA ARG A 249 16.26 31.82 -12.18
C ARG A 249 15.40 30.62 -11.77
N LEU A 250 15.36 29.57 -12.57
CA LEU A 250 14.62 28.34 -12.23
C LEU A 250 15.23 27.67 -11.00
N ALA A 251 16.56 27.57 -10.90
CA ALA A 251 17.25 27.03 -9.73
C ALA A 251 16.88 27.78 -8.44
N LYS A 252 16.90 29.12 -8.47
CA LYS A 252 16.51 29.95 -7.32
C LYS A 252 15.07 29.70 -6.89
N ARG A 253 14.17 29.56 -7.86
CA ARG A 253 12.75 29.32 -7.64
C ARG A 253 12.50 27.94 -7.03
N LEU A 254 13.07 26.89 -7.63
CA LEU A 254 12.98 25.52 -7.13
C LEU A 254 13.62 25.34 -5.75
N PHE A 255 14.76 25.99 -5.48
CA PHE A 255 15.38 25.97 -4.15
C PHE A 255 14.46 26.55 -3.08
N HIS A 256 13.81 27.68 -3.38
CA HIS A 256 12.85 28.27 -2.45
C HIS A 256 11.65 27.33 -2.21
N LEU A 257 11.14 26.68 -3.26
CA LEU A 257 10.01 25.75 -3.13
C LEU A 257 10.41 24.53 -2.30
N GLU A 258 11.49 23.83 -2.68
CA GLU A 258 11.97 22.62 -1.98
C GLU A 258 12.30 22.89 -0.50
N LEU A 259 12.81 24.08 -0.17
CA LEU A 259 13.17 24.44 1.20
C LEU A 259 11.96 24.78 2.09
N ASN A 260 10.87 25.29 1.51
CA ASN A 260 9.71 25.82 2.25
C ASN A 260 8.42 24.99 2.10
N SER A 261 8.42 24.00 1.20
CA SER A 261 7.35 23.00 0.98
C SER A 261 6.95 22.26 2.26
N GLN A 262 5.66 22.20 2.61
CA GLN A 262 5.19 21.56 3.85
C GLN A 262 4.88 20.06 3.66
N PHE A 263 4.35 19.66 2.51
CA PHE A 263 3.90 18.29 2.19
C PHE A 263 4.71 17.65 1.07
N ASP A 264 6.03 17.78 1.13
CA ASP A 264 6.96 17.19 0.15
C ASP A 264 6.73 17.64 -1.31
N GLU A 265 6.04 18.78 -1.53
CA GLU A 265 5.53 19.16 -2.84
C GLU A 265 6.64 19.41 -3.87
N PHE A 266 7.84 19.74 -3.40
CA PHE A 266 9.04 19.87 -4.23
C PHE A 266 10.23 19.10 -3.64
N TYR A 267 9.99 18.06 -2.84
CA TYR A 267 11.08 17.26 -2.28
C TYR A 267 11.90 16.60 -3.40
N GLY A 268 13.22 16.82 -3.39
CA GLY A 268 14.12 16.31 -4.42
C GLY A 268 14.02 17.05 -5.75
N ALA A 269 13.50 18.28 -5.78
CA ALA A 269 13.41 19.08 -7.00
C ALA A 269 14.77 19.23 -7.70
N VAL A 270 15.86 19.42 -6.96
CA VAL A 270 17.20 19.55 -7.55
C VAL A 270 17.58 18.34 -8.43
N LYS A 271 17.17 17.13 -8.03
CA LYS A 271 17.40 15.89 -8.80
C LYS A 271 16.47 15.78 -9.98
N THR A 272 15.17 15.98 -9.76
CA THR A 272 14.14 15.88 -10.80
C THR A 272 14.40 16.86 -11.93
N TYR A 273 14.80 18.09 -11.61
CA TYR A 273 15.02 19.17 -12.58
C TYR A 273 16.47 19.27 -13.07
N ALA A 274 17.40 18.43 -12.59
CA ALA A 274 18.81 18.44 -13.00
C ALA A 274 19.01 18.47 -14.55
N PRO A 275 18.25 17.69 -15.36
CA PRO A 275 18.39 17.73 -16.82
C PRO A 275 17.97 19.07 -17.45
N ILE A 276 17.05 19.81 -16.82
CA ILE A 276 16.57 21.13 -17.30
C ILE A 276 17.51 22.24 -16.83
N LEU A 277 17.97 22.15 -15.58
CA LEU A 277 18.89 23.11 -14.97
C LEU A 277 20.27 23.11 -15.65
N GLY A 278 20.73 21.93 -16.09
CA GLY A 278 22.10 21.77 -16.59
C GLY A 278 23.14 22.25 -15.58
N LYS A 279 24.38 22.45 -16.05
CA LYS A 279 25.48 22.86 -15.16
C LYS A 279 25.23 24.23 -14.50
N ALA A 280 24.84 25.23 -15.28
CA ALA A 280 24.65 26.59 -14.78
C ALA A 280 23.55 26.70 -13.71
N GLY A 281 22.42 26.02 -13.90
CA GLY A 281 21.34 25.98 -12.91
C GLY A 281 21.74 25.18 -11.66
N LEU A 282 22.41 24.04 -11.81
CA LEU A 282 22.89 23.26 -10.67
C LEU A 282 23.94 24.01 -9.84
N ASP A 283 24.83 24.78 -10.48
CA ASP A 283 25.81 25.61 -9.78
C ASP A 283 25.13 26.76 -9.03
N ALA A 284 24.11 27.41 -9.62
CA ALA A 284 23.29 28.41 -8.94
C ALA A 284 22.53 27.82 -7.75
N TYR A 285 21.92 26.64 -7.92
CA TYR A 285 21.23 25.91 -6.85
C TYR A 285 22.21 25.58 -5.70
N ARG A 286 23.39 25.04 -6.03
CA ARG A 286 24.43 24.70 -5.07
C ARG A 286 24.93 25.91 -4.29
N ASN A 287 25.10 27.06 -4.94
CA ASN A 287 25.49 28.30 -4.28
C ASN A 287 24.47 28.75 -3.23
N LEU A 288 23.17 28.69 -3.55
CA LEU A 288 22.09 29.01 -2.60
C LEU A 288 22.06 28.02 -1.44
N ALA A 289 22.14 26.72 -1.74
CA ALA A 289 22.19 25.68 -0.71
C ALA A 289 23.39 25.86 0.24
N ASN A 290 24.57 26.15 -0.30
CA ASN A 290 25.78 26.41 0.49
C ASN A 290 25.64 27.65 1.38
N GLN A 291 24.98 28.71 0.91
CA GLN A 291 24.72 29.92 1.71
C GLN A 291 23.83 29.61 2.92
N GLU A 292 22.75 28.85 2.75
CA GLU A 292 21.91 28.41 3.87
C GLU A 292 22.65 27.39 4.76
N TRP A 293 23.46 26.51 4.17
CA TRP A 293 24.20 25.47 4.91
C TRP A 293 25.23 26.06 5.86
N ALA A 294 25.87 27.16 5.45
CA ALA A 294 26.83 27.90 6.26
C ALA A 294 26.18 28.55 7.51
N LYS A 295 24.87 28.79 7.50
CA LYS A 295 24.14 29.32 8.66
C LYS A 295 23.85 28.25 9.72
N ILE A 296 23.94 26.96 9.37
CA ILE A 296 23.74 25.87 10.32
C ILE A 296 24.99 25.73 11.19
N PRO A 297 24.88 25.91 12.53
CA PRO A 297 26.02 25.79 13.43
C PRO A 297 26.65 24.39 13.40
N PRO A 298 27.96 24.28 13.65
CA PRO A 298 28.61 22.98 13.89
C PRO A 298 27.90 22.22 15.02
N GLY A 299 27.67 20.92 14.82
CA GLY A 299 27.00 20.04 15.80
C GLY A 299 25.47 19.96 15.67
N VAL A 300 24.85 20.81 14.84
CA VAL A 300 23.43 20.64 14.48
C VAL A 300 23.29 19.57 13.40
N ASN A 301 22.37 18.64 13.63
CA ASN A 301 21.96 17.58 12.73
C ASN A 301 20.44 17.60 12.50
N ARG A 302 19.93 16.63 11.75
CA ARG A 302 18.51 16.52 11.38
C ARG A 302 17.56 16.37 12.58
N TRP A 303 18.07 15.87 13.71
CA TRP A 303 17.26 15.44 14.85
C TRP A 303 17.35 16.38 16.05
N ASN A 304 18.42 17.17 16.16
CA ASN A 304 18.64 18.10 17.28
C ASN A 304 18.43 19.58 16.92
N ALA A 305 17.98 19.87 15.69
CA ALA A 305 17.59 21.20 15.30
C ALA A 305 16.39 21.69 16.14
N ARG A 306 16.35 23.00 16.43
CA ARG A 306 15.22 23.61 17.15
C ARG A 306 13.92 23.33 16.39
N GLU A 307 12.83 23.08 17.12
CA GLU A 307 11.53 22.71 16.55
C GLU A 307 11.06 23.64 15.41
N LYS A 308 11.23 24.95 15.57
CA LYS A 308 10.87 25.94 14.53
C LYS A 308 11.70 25.87 13.23
N GLN A 309 12.83 25.19 13.24
CA GLN A 309 13.76 25.08 12.11
C GLN A 309 13.97 23.62 11.66
N SER A 310 13.37 22.64 12.34
CA SER A 310 13.63 21.22 12.13
C SER A 310 13.35 20.80 10.69
N HIS A 311 12.22 21.24 10.14
CA HIS A 311 11.82 20.94 8.76
C HIS A 311 12.80 21.54 7.73
N THR A 312 13.14 22.83 7.83
CA THR A 312 14.08 23.49 6.92
C THR A 312 15.47 22.87 6.98
N VAL A 313 15.98 22.55 8.18
CA VAL A 313 17.26 21.88 8.35
C VAL A 313 17.22 20.49 7.72
N TYR A 314 16.15 19.73 7.94
CA TYR A 314 15.97 18.42 7.32
C TYR A 314 16.03 18.49 5.78
N ARG A 315 15.27 19.41 5.17
CA ARG A 315 15.29 19.65 3.72
C ARG A 315 16.67 20.02 3.23
N LEU A 316 17.35 20.91 3.93
CA LEU A 316 18.67 21.37 3.50
C LEU A 316 19.71 20.26 3.54
N PHE A 317 19.70 19.39 4.56
CA PHE A 317 20.54 18.20 4.58
C PHE A 317 20.27 17.30 3.37
N HIS A 318 18.99 17.07 3.03
CA HIS A 318 18.63 16.26 1.85
C HIS A 318 19.11 16.90 0.54
N ILE A 319 18.91 18.21 0.36
CA ILE A 319 19.39 18.99 -0.78
C ILE A 319 20.91 18.84 -0.93
N MET A 320 21.64 19.03 0.16
CA MET A 320 23.11 18.97 0.16
C MET A 320 23.62 17.58 -0.19
N GLU A 321 22.98 16.51 0.33
CA GLU A 321 23.32 15.14 -0.04
C GLU A 321 23.05 14.87 -1.52
N THR A 322 21.88 15.27 -2.00
CA THR A 322 21.49 15.10 -3.41
C THR A 322 22.44 15.83 -4.35
N LEU A 323 22.87 17.05 -4.00
CA LEU A 323 23.82 17.84 -4.77
C LEU A 323 25.22 17.19 -4.83
N ALA A 324 25.66 16.56 -3.75
CA ALA A 324 26.93 15.84 -3.67
C ALA A 324 26.86 14.52 -4.48
N GLU A 325 25.73 13.81 -4.42
CA GLU A 325 25.48 12.63 -5.25
C GLU A 325 25.47 12.96 -6.75
N LEU A 326 24.82 14.07 -7.14
CA LEU A 326 24.76 14.52 -8.53
C LEU A 326 26.13 14.95 -9.08
N SER A 327 27.02 15.50 -8.25
CA SER A 327 28.40 15.81 -8.66
C SER A 327 29.35 14.63 -8.59
N GLY A 328 28.96 13.54 -7.92
CA GLY A 328 29.88 12.44 -7.59
C GLY A 328 30.93 12.81 -6.55
N ASP A 329 30.72 13.87 -5.77
CA ASP A 329 31.65 14.31 -4.74
C ASP A 329 31.45 13.51 -3.45
N VAL A 330 32.20 12.41 -3.36
CA VAL A 330 32.17 11.47 -2.25
C VAL A 330 32.58 12.14 -0.93
N GLU A 331 33.59 13.01 -0.96
CA GLU A 331 34.10 13.64 0.26
C GLU A 331 33.12 14.68 0.80
N GLN A 332 32.46 15.45 -0.08
CA GLN A 332 31.39 16.35 0.31
C GLN A 332 30.21 15.57 0.93
N LEU A 333 29.78 14.48 0.30
CA LEU A 333 28.69 13.65 0.83
C LEU A 333 29.04 13.10 2.22
N VAL A 334 30.27 12.61 2.39
CA VAL A 334 30.76 12.13 3.68
C VAL A 334 30.85 13.26 4.70
N ALA A 335 31.31 14.47 4.33
CA ALA A 335 31.35 15.62 5.23
C ALA A 335 29.95 16.02 5.74
N ILE A 336 28.91 15.87 4.91
CA ILE A 336 27.52 16.08 5.31
C ILE A 336 27.08 15.01 6.30
N LYS A 337 27.30 13.72 5.99
CA LYS A 337 26.95 12.60 6.87
C LYS A 337 27.67 12.67 8.23
N LYS A 338 28.92 13.15 8.28
CA LYS A 338 29.69 13.34 9.52
C LYS A 338 29.05 14.32 10.50
N ARG A 339 28.11 15.19 10.08
CA ARG A 339 27.38 16.04 11.02
C ARG A 339 26.48 15.24 11.97
N ASP A 340 26.17 13.99 11.63
CA ASP A 340 25.44 13.08 12.50
C ASP A 340 26.19 11.75 12.68
N LEU A 341 26.92 11.62 13.78
CA LEU A 341 27.59 10.38 14.19
C LEU A 341 26.97 9.80 15.48
N SER A 342 25.68 10.07 15.72
CA SER A 342 24.98 9.69 16.95
C SER A 342 24.65 8.19 17.07
N SER A 343 24.81 7.42 16.00
CA SER A 343 24.53 5.98 15.98
C SER A 343 25.54 5.19 15.14
N ALA A 344 25.68 3.90 15.43
CA ALA A 344 26.49 2.97 14.64
C ALA A 344 26.04 2.89 13.17
N TYR A 345 24.74 3.03 12.92
CA TYR A 345 24.17 3.07 11.56
C TYR A 345 24.70 4.24 10.72
N ASN A 346 24.99 5.38 11.34
CA ASN A 346 25.53 6.53 10.61
C ASN A 346 26.98 6.29 10.16
N TYR A 347 27.77 5.56 10.95
CA TYR A 347 29.11 5.11 10.54
C TYR A 347 29.03 4.09 9.38
N LEU A 348 28.08 3.14 9.46
CA LEU A 348 27.81 2.20 8.37
C LEU A 348 27.46 2.94 7.08
N THR A 349 26.58 3.94 7.14
CA THR A 349 26.19 4.74 5.97
C THR A 349 27.41 5.38 5.30
N ILE A 350 28.34 5.92 6.09
CA ILE A 350 29.60 6.50 5.55
C ILE A 350 30.50 5.40 4.93
N ALA A 351 30.61 4.25 5.59
CA ALA A 351 31.38 3.13 5.07
C ALA A 351 30.82 2.62 3.73
N GLU A 352 29.49 2.54 3.59
CA GLU A 352 28.81 2.16 2.35
C GLU A 352 29.04 3.18 1.23
N ILE A 353 29.05 4.48 1.53
CA ILE A 353 29.38 5.54 0.56
C ILE A 353 30.78 5.30 -0.01
N TYR A 354 31.78 5.08 0.84
CA TYR A 354 33.14 4.80 0.38
C TYR A 354 33.26 3.48 -0.39
N LYS A 355 32.55 2.43 0.05
CA LYS A 355 32.51 1.14 -0.66
C LYS A 355 31.92 1.29 -2.05
N LYS A 356 30.81 2.03 -2.19
CA LYS A 356 30.17 2.33 -3.49
C LYS A 356 31.07 3.15 -4.40
N ALA A 357 31.88 4.05 -3.84
CA ALA A 357 32.90 4.81 -4.56
C ALA A 357 34.16 4.00 -4.91
N GLY A 358 34.25 2.73 -4.50
CA GLY A 358 35.41 1.86 -4.73
C GLY A 358 36.55 2.04 -3.73
N ASN A 359 36.46 2.97 -2.78
CA ASN A 359 37.47 3.19 -1.75
C ASN A 359 37.23 2.28 -0.53
N ARG A 360 37.61 1.02 -0.66
CA ARG A 360 37.39 0.00 0.38
C ARG A 360 38.24 0.20 1.64
N ASP A 361 39.38 0.88 1.55
CA ASP A 361 40.21 1.16 2.72
C ASP A 361 39.53 2.17 3.64
N LYS A 362 39.05 3.30 3.11
CA LYS A 362 38.24 4.23 3.91
C LYS A 362 36.94 3.61 4.40
N ALA A 363 36.31 2.75 3.59
CA ALA A 363 35.11 2.03 4.02
C ALA A 363 35.39 1.16 5.25
N LEU A 364 36.52 0.45 5.26
CA LEU A 364 36.98 -0.33 6.41
C LEU A 364 37.23 0.55 7.63
N GLU A 365 38.00 1.63 7.47
CA GLU A 365 38.33 2.56 8.56
C GLU A 365 37.07 3.11 9.25
N TRP A 366 36.06 3.51 8.47
CA TRP A 366 34.78 4.01 9.00
C TRP A 366 33.98 2.93 9.71
N ALA A 367 33.99 1.71 9.18
CA ALA A 367 33.29 0.60 9.82
C ALA A 367 33.95 0.23 11.17
N GLU A 368 35.28 0.12 11.21
CA GLU A 368 36.04 -0.10 12.46
C GLU A 368 35.83 1.03 13.47
N ALA A 369 35.82 2.29 13.01
CA ALA A 369 35.54 3.44 13.86
C ALA A 369 34.13 3.38 14.47
N GLY A 370 33.12 2.92 13.69
CA GLY A 370 31.76 2.75 14.19
C GLY A 370 31.64 1.67 15.26
N ILE A 371 32.33 0.53 15.09
CA ILE A 371 32.40 -0.52 16.13
C ILE A 371 33.05 0.01 17.40
N LYS A 372 34.13 0.80 17.26
CA LYS A 372 34.84 1.40 18.39
C LYS A 372 33.99 2.45 19.13
N ALA A 373 33.21 3.24 18.41
CA ALA A 373 32.34 4.27 18.98
C ALA A 373 31.13 3.66 19.72
N PHE A 374 30.65 2.50 19.27
CA PHE A 374 29.47 1.82 19.83
C PHE A 374 29.80 0.35 20.16
N PRO A 375 30.60 0.08 21.21
CA PRO A 375 31.07 -1.27 21.52
C PRO A 375 29.96 -2.20 22.05
N GLU A 376 28.93 -1.63 22.69
CA GLU A 376 27.81 -2.38 23.26
C GLU A 376 26.60 -2.36 22.32
N ARG A 377 25.97 -3.52 22.10
CA ARG A 377 24.75 -3.68 21.28
C ARG A 377 24.82 -2.92 19.95
N THR A 378 25.98 -2.99 19.30
CA THR A 378 26.23 -2.32 18.02
C THR A 378 25.23 -2.77 16.97
N ASP A 379 24.90 -1.89 16.02
CA ASP A 379 24.05 -2.24 14.89
C ASP A 379 24.59 -3.49 14.17
N ALA A 380 23.75 -4.53 14.09
CA ALA A 380 24.13 -5.81 13.52
C ALA A 380 24.60 -5.70 12.06
N ARG A 381 24.05 -4.75 11.31
CA ARG A 381 24.40 -4.49 9.91
C ARG A 381 25.81 -3.93 9.77
N LEU A 382 26.25 -3.12 10.74
CA LEU A 382 27.62 -2.60 10.76
C LEU A 382 28.62 -3.73 11.00
N ARG A 383 28.32 -4.63 11.93
CA ARG A 383 29.15 -5.82 12.19
C ARG A 383 29.21 -6.74 10.97
N GLU A 384 28.10 -6.93 10.28
CA GLU A 384 28.03 -7.72 9.04
C GLU A 384 28.86 -7.10 7.91
N PHE A 385 28.70 -5.80 7.67
CA PHE A 385 29.51 -5.07 6.70
C PHE A 385 31.01 -5.22 6.97
N LEU A 386 31.42 -5.05 8.23
CA LEU A 386 32.82 -5.17 8.64
C LEU A 386 33.33 -6.61 8.52
N ALA A 387 32.53 -7.60 8.93
CA ALA A 387 32.88 -9.01 8.82
C ALA A 387 33.12 -9.42 7.36
N ASP A 388 32.31 -8.97 6.41
CA ASP A 388 32.54 -9.23 4.99
C ASP A 388 33.84 -8.61 4.47
N GLU A 389 34.16 -7.39 4.90
CA GLU A 389 35.43 -6.75 4.53
C GLU A 389 36.64 -7.45 5.18
N TYR A 390 36.49 -7.97 6.39
CA TYR A 390 37.48 -8.83 7.05
C TYR A 390 37.67 -10.16 6.32
N HIS A 391 36.59 -10.86 5.91
CA HIS A 391 36.72 -12.08 5.13
C HIS A 391 37.48 -11.83 3.82
N ARG A 392 37.20 -10.72 3.12
CA ARG A 392 37.93 -10.36 1.90
C ARG A 392 39.44 -10.21 2.12
N ARG A 393 39.83 -9.72 3.30
CA ARG A 393 41.24 -9.53 3.71
C ARG A 393 41.82 -10.75 4.43
N LYS A 394 41.12 -11.89 4.42
CA LYS A 394 41.52 -13.14 5.11
C LYS A 394 41.59 -13.03 6.64
N ARG A 395 40.97 -12.00 7.22
CA ARG A 395 40.79 -11.80 8.68
C ARG A 395 39.54 -12.57 9.17
N HIS A 396 39.47 -13.86 8.86
CA HIS A 396 38.24 -14.65 9.01
C HIS A 396 37.81 -14.86 10.47
N GLU A 397 38.77 -15.06 11.37
CA GLU A 397 38.48 -15.25 12.79
C GLU A 397 37.86 -13.98 13.40
N GLU A 398 38.39 -12.81 13.06
CA GLU A 398 37.84 -11.52 13.49
C GLU A 398 36.43 -11.30 12.96
N ALA A 399 36.16 -11.69 11.71
CA ALA A 399 34.82 -11.63 11.12
C ALA A 399 33.83 -12.50 11.90
N LEU A 400 34.20 -13.74 12.21
CA LEU A 400 33.33 -14.67 12.94
C LEU A 400 33.10 -14.24 14.39
N ASN A 401 34.11 -13.66 15.05
CA ASN A 401 33.94 -13.05 16.36
C ASN A 401 32.89 -11.94 16.31
N LEU A 402 32.94 -11.02 15.34
CA LEU A 402 31.94 -9.94 15.19
C LEU A 402 30.53 -10.48 14.94
N ILE A 403 30.36 -11.43 14.02
CA ILE A 403 29.04 -11.98 13.70
C ILE A 403 28.46 -12.77 14.88
N SER A 404 29.31 -13.47 15.65
CA SER A 404 28.85 -14.19 16.84
C SER A 404 28.23 -13.25 17.88
N LEU A 405 28.71 -12.01 17.98
CA LEU A 405 28.13 -11.01 18.89
C LEU A 405 26.70 -10.62 18.50
N ASN A 406 26.33 -10.68 17.22
CA ASN A 406 24.94 -10.42 16.80
C ASN A 406 23.99 -11.47 17.37
N PHE A 407 24.41 -12.73 17.43
CA PHE A 407 23.63 -13.80 18.04
C PHE A 407 23.61 -13.70 19.57
N VAL A 408 24.74 -13.34 20.18
CA VAL A 408 24.86 -13.17 21.63
C VAL A 408 23.99 -12.02 22.15
N ASP A 409 23.96 -10.89 21.45
CA ASP A 409 23.16 -9.71 21.81
C ASP A 409 21.66 -9.96 21.63
N TYR A 410 21.29 -10.76 20.62
CA TYR A 410 19.90 -11.12 20.36
C TYR A 410 19.80 -12.57 19.85
N LEU A 411 19.43 -13.47 20.77
CA LEU A 411 19.22 -14.88 20.47
C LEU A 411 18.04 -15.04 19.50
N SER A 412 18.33 -15.38 18.25
CA SER A 412 17.32 -15.71 17.25
C SER A 412 17.87 -16.69 16.21
N LEU A 413 16.96 -17.43 15.57
CA LEU A 413 17.34 -18.36 14.50
C LEU A 413 18.03 -17.62 13.33
N ASP A 414 17.55 -16.44 12.95
CA ASP A 414 18.12 -15.63 11.87
C ASP A 414 19.61 -15.30 12.12
N ARG A 415 19.96 -14.85 13.34
CA ARG A 415 21.35 -14.52 13.67
C ARG A 415 22.23 -15.76 13.74
N TYR A 416 21.69 -16.90 14.18
CA TYR A 416 22.40 -18.18 14.14
C TYR A 416 22.67 -18.65 12.71
N GLN A 417 21.70 -18.50 11.81
CA GLN A 417 21.84 -18.80 10.39
C GLN A 417 22.88 -17.90 9.72
N GLN A 418 22.89 -16.60 10.02
CA GLN A 418 23.92 -15.67 9.56
C GLN A 418 25.32 -16.09 10.03
N LEU A 419 25.47 -16.48 11.30
CA LEU A 419 26.75 -17.01 11.79
C LEU A 419 27.18 -18.26 11.02
N LYS A 420 26.27 -19.20 10.73
CA LYS A 420 26.59 -20.36 9.90
C LYS A 420 27.06 -19.95 8.51
N GLN A 421 26.37 -19.03 7.84
CA GLN A 421 26.74 -18.55 6.51
C GLN A 421 28.17 -17.97 6.48
N HIS A 422 28.59 -17.25 7.52
CA HIS A 422 29.95 -16.76 7.63
C HIS A 422 30.95 -17.88 7.96
N ALA A 423 30.60 -18.81 8.86
CA ALA A 423 31.48 -19.89 9.29
C ALA A 423 31.75 -20.90 8.16
N ASP A 424 30.75 -21.14 7.31
CA ASP A 424 30.85 -22.00 6.13
C ASP A 424 31.87 -21.47 5.10
N LYS A 425 32.14 -20.15 5.06
CA LYS A 425 33.17 -19.55 4.16
C LYS A 425 34.59 -20.07 4.46
N THR A 426 34.79 -20.69 5.62
CA THR A 426 36.09 -21.16 6.12
C THR A 426 36.02 -22.53 6.81
N ASP A 427 34.95 -23.31 6.55
CA ASP A 427 34.72 -24.62 7.18
C ASP A 427 34.78 -24.61 8.73
N ALA A 428 34.53 -23.47 9.35
CA ALA A 428 34.66 -23.27 10.79
C ALA A 428 33.36 -23.55 11.57
N TRP A 429 32.29 -23.96 10.86
CA TRP A 429 30.97 -24.16 11.45
C TRP A 429 30.94 -25.12 12.64
N PRO A 430 31.59 -26.30 12.63
CA PRO A 430 31.53 -27.22 13.75
C PRO A 430 31.98 -26.60 15.08
N PHE A 431 33.08 -25.84 15.06
CA PHE A 431 33.60 -25.13 16.23
C PHE A 431 32.63 -24.05 16.73
N TRP A 432 32.14 -23.20 15.81
CA TRP A 432 31.24 -22.10 16.16
C TRP A 432 29.88 -22.58 16.62
N ARG A 433 29.36 -23.64 16.01
CA ARG A 433 28.15 -24.34 16.44
C ARG A 433 28.27 -24.78 17.89
N GLU A 434 29.31 -25.53 18.23
CA GLU A 434 29.52 -26.01 19.60
C GLU A 434 29.63 -24.85 20.60
N LYS A 435 30.41 -23.82 20.24
CA LYS A 435 30.59 -22.62 21.05
C LYS A 435 29.26 -21.91 21.34
N MET A 436 28.42 -21.70 20.32
CA MET A 436 27.12 -21.02 20.48
C MET A 436 26.10 -21.88 21.24
N MET A 437 26.08 -23.20 21.01
CA MET A 437 25.19 -24.11 21.74
C MET A 437 25.53 -24.13 23.24
N LYS A 438 26.83 -24.15 23.58
CA LYS A 438 27.29 -24.04 24.99
C LYS A 438 26.91 -22.70 25.61
N TYR A 439 27.03 -21.61 24.86
CA TYR A 439 26.60 -20.28 25.30
C TYR A 439 25.09 -20.27 25.60
N MET A 440 24.25 -20.76 24.68
CA MET A 440 22.80 -20.84 24.88
C MET A 440 22.43 -21.68 26.10
N GLN A 441 22.98 -22.89 26.24
CA GLN A 441 22.70 -23.75 27.40
C GLN A 441 23.02 -23.05 28.73
N THR A 442 24.15 -22.32 28.78
CA THR A 442 24.55 -21.54 29.95
C THR A 442 23.57 -20.39 30.22
N HIS A 443 23.20 -19.64 29.18
CA HIS A 443 22.26 -18.52 29.27
C HIS A 443 20.88 -18.97 29.77
N LEU A 444 20.35 -20.04 29.17
CA LEU A 444 19.05 -20.62 29.52
C LEU A 444 19.01 -21.19 30.95
N THR A 445 20.11 -21.77 31.41
CA THR A 445 20.22 -22.27 32.80
C THR A 445 20.21 -21.14 33.83
N LYS A 446 20.82 -19.98 33.50
CA LYS A 446 20.79 -18.78 34.35
C LYS A 446 19.39 -18.15 34.39
N GLN A 447 18.76 -17.98 33.23
CA GLN A 447 17.43 -17.38 33.12
C GLN A 447 16.35 -18.18 33.88
N LYS A 448 16.46 -19.52 33.91
CA LYS A 448 15.56 -20.39 34.70
C LYS A 448 15.59 -20.10 36.21
N LYS A 449 16.67 -19.50 36.73
CA LYS A 449 16.80 -19.11 38.15
C LYS A 449 16.20 -17.75 38.48
N GLU A 450 15.90 -16.93 37.47
CA GLU A 450 15.51 -15.52 37.63
C GLU A 450 14.06 -15.24 37.18
N ILE A 451 13.25 -16.27 36.91
CA ILE A 451 11.91 -16.11 36.32
C ILE A 451 10.98 -15.31 37.24
N ASN A 452 10.75 -14.05 36.84
CA ASN A 452 9.69 -13.18 37.33
C ASN A 452 8.34 -13.55 36.69
N ARG A 453 7.25 -13.34 37.43
CA ARG A 453 5.84 -13.69 37.10
C ARG A 453 5.27 -13.12 35.79
N TRP A 454 6.03 -12.29 35.06
CA TRP A 454 5.57 -11.49 33.90
C TRP A 454 6.29 -11.78 32.57
N SER A 455 7.23 -12.74 32.50
CA SER A 455 7.89 -13.13 31.23
C SER A 455 7.18 -14.31 30.56
N TYR A 456 6.53 -14.07 29.41
CA TYR A 456 5.70 -15.03 28.67
C TYR A 456 6.44 -15.75 27.51
N ASP A 457 7.77 -15.90 27.55
CA ASP A 457 8.46 -16.81 26.64
C ASP A 457 9.21 -17.87 27.44
N PRO A 458 8.86 -19.17 27.33
CA PRO A 458 9.69 -20.23 27.86
C PRO A 458 11.00 -20.21 27.07
N GLY A 459 12.08 -19.76 27.70
CA GLY A 459 13.32 -19.32 27.02
C GLY A 459 13.97 -20.30 26.04
N TYR A 460 13.51 -21.55 25.93
CA TYR A 460 14.04 -22.56 25.03
C TYR A 460 13.45 -22.49 23.60
N SER A 461 12.49 -21.58 23.31
CA SER A 461 11.92 -21.38 21.97
C SER A 461 12.98 -21.31 20.86
N VAL A 462 14.00 -20.47 21.00
CA VAL A 462 15.08 -20.30 20.01
C VAL A 462 15.91 -21.58 19.85
N LEU A 463 16.17 -22.30 20.94
CA LEU A 463 16.94 -23.55 20.91
C LEU A 463 16.19 -24.64 20.13
N VAL A 464 14.88 -24.75 20.34
CA VAL A 464 14.02 -25.68 19.61
C VAL A 464 14.00 -25.34 18.13
N GLU A 465 13.86 -24.05 17.77
CA GLU A 465 13.89 -23.61 16.37
C GLU A 465 15.22 -23.92 15.67
N ILE A 466 16.35 -23.74 16.36
CA ILE A 466 17.67 -24.12 15.86
C ILE A 466 17.74 -25.63 15.58
N PHE A 467 17.35 -26.47 16.53
CA PHE A 467 17.37 -27.93 16.32
C PHE A 467 16.45 -28.39 15.20
N LEU A 468 15.26 -27.80 15.08
CA LEU A 468 14.35 -28.07 13.96
C LEU A 468 14.97 -27.66 12.62
N TRP A 469 15.62 -26.51 12.55
CA TRP A 469 16.32 -26.06 11.34
C TRP A 469 17.51 -26.95 10.99
N GLU A 470 18.26 -27.43 11.97
CA GLU A 470 19.34 -28.41 11.80
C GLU A 470 18.85 -29.83 11.50
N LYS A 471 17.53 -30.02 11.36
CA LYS A 471 16.89 -31.31 11.09
C LYS A 471 17.14 -32.35 12.19
N ASN A 472 17.18 -31.92 13.44
CA ASN A 472 17.30 -32.78 14.62
C ASN A 472 16.02 -32.68 15.49
N PRO A 473 14.92 -33.35 15.09
CA PRO A 473 13.65 -33.26 15.79
C PRO A 473 13.68 -33.90 17.19
N GLU A 474 14.53 -34.90 17.42
CA GLU A 474 14.75 -35.50 18.74
C GLU A 474 15.30 -34.48 19.73
N ALA A 475 16.40 -33.79 19.39
CA ALA A 475 16.98 -32.77 20.26
C ALA A 475 16.04 -31.58 20.46
N ALA A 476 15.28 -31.21 19.43
CA ALA A 476 14.22 -30.20 19.53
C ALA A 476 13.14 -30.61 20.55
N TRP A 477 12.73 -31.89 20.54
CA TRP A 477 11.76 -32.43 21.48
C TRP A 477 12.27 -32.45 22.93
N GLU A 478 13.50 -32.89 23.14
CA GLU A 478 14.12 -32.89 24.47
C GLU A 478 14.24 -31.47 25.03
N ALA A 479 14.71 -30.52 24.22
CA ALA A 479 14.82 -29.11 24.61
C ALA A 479 13.46 -28.50 24.98
N ALA A 480 12.42 -28.76 24.17
CA ALA A 480 11.07 -28.28 24.44
C ALA A 480 10.51 -28.85 25.75
N ASN A 481 10.77 -30.13 26.05
CA ASN A 481 10.35 -30.74 27.33
C ASN A 481 11.12 -30.20 28.54
N ALA A 482 12.42 -29.90 28.38
CA ALA A 482 13.26 -29.43 29.48
C ALA A 482 12.95 -27.99 29.94
N GLY A 483 12.56 -27.11 29.01
CA GLY A 483 12.41 -25.68 29.26
C GLY A 483 11.12 -25.03 28.75
N GLY A 484 10.28 -25.77 28.02
CA GLY A 484 9.11 -25.24 27.33
C GLY A 484 9.47 -24.47 26.05
N CYS A 485 8.48 -24.13 25.24
CA CYS A 485 8.62 -23.18 24.13
C CYS A 485 7.25 -22.55 23.86
N SER A 486 7.21 -21.56 22.97
CA SER A 486 5.97 -20.92 22.56
C SER A 486 4.97 -21.94 21.98
N GLN A 487 3.68 -21.62 22.06
CA GLN A 487 2.61 -22.48 21.55
C GLN A 487 2.77 -22.78 20.05
N SER A 488 3.15 -21.80 19.25
CA SER A 488 3.35 -21.98 17.81
C SER A 488 4.47 -22.98 17.50
N ILE A 489 5.55 -22.95 18.27
CA ILE A 489 6.66 -23.91 18.16
C ILE A 489 6.22 -25.30 18.60
N TRP A 490 5.48 -25.42 19.71
CA TRP A 490 4.90 -26.70 20.13
C TRP A 490 4.00 -27.33 19.07
N MET A 491 3.20 -26.53 18.37
CA MET A 491 2.35 -27.04 17.28
C MET A 491 3.16 -27.56 16.10
N LYS A 492 4.22 -26.84 15.69
CA LYS A 492 5.14 -27.30 14.64
C LYS A 492 5.85 -28.60 15.04
N LEU A 493 6.39 -28.63 16.24
CA LEU A 493 7.12 -29.76 16.78
C LEU A 493 6.24 -31.01 16.94
N ALA A 494 5.01 -30.85 17.44
CA ALA A 494 4.02 -31.93 17.50
C ALA A 494 3.65 -32.46 16.12
N ALA A 495 3.52 -31.61 15.10
CA ALA A 495 3.24 -32.06 13.74
C ALA A 495 4.38 -32.91 13.16
N ILE A 496 5.64 -32.50 13.38
CA ILE A 496 6.82 -33.25 12.92
C ILE A 496 6.91 -34.59 13.67
N ARG A 497 6.87 -34.56 15.00
CA ARG A 497 6.99 -35.77 15.82
C ARG A 497 5.85 -36.77 15.63
N GLY A 498 4.70 -36.33 15.13
CA GLY A 498 3.53 -37.18 14.91
C GLY A 498 3.66 -38.17 13.75
N GLN A 499 4.73 -38.05 12.97
CA GLN A 499 5.07 -39.04 11.94
C GLN A 499 5.53 -40.35 12.60
N ASP A 500 6.47 -40.25 13.54
CA ASP A 500 7.10 -41.41 14.19
C ASP A 500 6.50 -41.74 15.56
N TYR A 501 6.03 -40.73 16.29
CA TYR A 501 5.43 -40.87 17.63
C TYR A 501 4.06 -40.18 17.71
N PRO A 502 3.01 -40.75 17.07
CA PRO A 502 1.73 -40.05 16.91
C PRO A 502 1.03 -39.70 18.24
N MET A 503 1.25 -40.48 19.29
CA MET A 503 0.65 -40.24 20.61
C MET A 503 1.27 -39.05 21.35
N ASP A 504 2.55 -38.75 21.10
CA ASP A 504 3.23 -37.60 21.69
C ASP A 504 2.61 -36.29 21.17
N SER A 505 2.29 -36.24 19.88
CA SER A 505 1.56 -35.13 19.26
C SER A 505 0.18 -34.94 19.84
N VAL A 506 -0.55 -36.04 20.10
CA VAL A 506 -1.86 -35.97 20.76
C VAL A 506 -1.72 -35.37 22.15
N GLY A 507 -0.71 -35.78 22.93
CA GLY A 507 -0.43 -35.22 24.25
C GLY A 507 -0.27 -33.70 24.20
N ILE A 508 0.50 -33.19 23.24
CA ILE A 508 0.70 -31.74 23.05
C ILE A 508 -0.57 -31.05 22.59
N TYR A 509 -1.29 -31.56 21.58
CA TYR A 509 -2.54 -30.94 21.14
C TYR A 509 -3.56 -30.86 22.29
N ARG A 510 -3.72 -31.93 23.07
CA ARG A 510 -4.60 -31.94 24.25
C ARG A 510 -4.24 -30.87 25.27
N LYS A 511 -2.94 -30.64 25.50
CA LYS A 511 -2.43 -29.63 26.43
C LYS A 511 -2.90 -28.21 26.09
N PHE A 512 -3.05 -27.88 24.81
CA PHE A 512 -3.43 -26.53 24.36
C PHE A 512 -4.94 -26.34 24.13
N VAL A 513 -5.71 -27.43 23.99
CA VAL A 513 -7.18 -27.36 23.82
C VAL A 513 -7.86 -26.65 24.99
N GLY A 514 -7.53 -26.99 26.23
CA GLY A 514 -8.15 -26.39 27.43
C GLY A 514 -7.95 -24.87 27.51
N PRO A 515 -6.70 -24.37 27.48
CA PRO A 515 -6.43 -22.92 27.49
C PRO A 515 -7.10 -22.15 26.36
N MET A 516 -7.21 -22.72 25.16
CA MET A 516 -7.92 -22.07 24.03
C MET A 516 -9.42 -21.89 24.33
N ILE A 517 -10.08 -22.91 24.89
CA ILE A 517 -11.50 -22.82 25.26
C ILE A 517 -11.72 -21.78 26.36
N GLU A 518 -10.73 -21.57 27.24
CA GLU A 518 -10.82 -20.61 28.33
C GLU A 518 -10.70 -19.15 27.90
N GLN A 519 -10.30 -18.86 26.65
CA GLN A 519 -10.27 -17.49 26.10
C GLN A 519 -11.65 -16.94 25.73
N THR A 520 -12.69 -17.78 25.72
CA THR A 520 -14.12 -17.40 25.62
C THR A 520 -14.56 -16.59 24.39
N ASN A 521 -13.80 -16.60 23.30
CA ASN A 521 -14.18 -15.99 22.03
C ASN A 521 -14.40 -17.06 20.94
N ASN A 522 -15.17 -16.73 19.90
CA ASN A 522 -15.54 -17.70 18.87
C ASN A 522 -14.32 -18.21 18.07
N GLN A 523 -13.33 -17.36 17.80
CA GLN A 523 -12.11 -17.76 17.08
C GLN A 523 -11.32 -18.81 17.85
N ALA A 524 -11.13 -18.62 19.17
CA ALA A 524 -10.41 -19.56 20.01
C ALA A 524 -11.14 -20.92 20.15
N TYR A 525 -12.48 -20.92 20.08
CA TYR A 525 -13.24 -22.17 20.01
C TYR A 525 -13.03 -22.89 18.68
N GLU A 526 -13.02 -22.17 17.56
CA GLU A 526 -12.72 -22.76 16.25
C GLU A 526 -11.31 -23.36 16.22
N ASP A 527 -10.32 -22.65 16.76
CA ASP A 527 -8.93 -23.14 16.85
C ASP A 527 -8.82 -24.39 17.74
N ALA A 528 -9.50 -24.42 18.88
CA ALA A 528 -9.57 -25.60 19.75
C ALA A 528 -10.18 -26.81 19.01
N ILE A 529 -11.22 -26.58 18.21
CA ILE A 529 -11.88 -27.61 17.40
C ILE A 529 -10.95 -28.14 16.31
N GLN A 530 -10.12 -27.29 15.69
CA GLN A 530 -9.10 -27.75 14.74
C GLN A 530 -8.09 -28.68 15.41
N LEU A 531 -7.64 -28.39 16.64
CA LEU A 531 -6.76 -29.30 17.38
C LEU A 531 -7.46 -30.62 17.74
N ILE A 532 -8.73 -30.58 18.13
CA ILE A 532 -9.52 -31.79 18.44
C ILE A 532 -9.67 -32.67 17.18
N LYS A 533 -9.91 -32.08 16.01
CA LYS A 533 -9.94 -32.81 14.72
C LYS A 533 -8.59 -33.44 14.37
N LYS A 534 -7.47 -32.74 14.63
CA LYS A 534 -6.12 -33.33 14.47
C LYS A 534 -5.91 -34.53 15.39
N ILE A 535 -6.34 -34.43 16.65
CA ILE A 535 -6.30 -35.55 17.60
C ILE A 535 -7.16 -36.72 17.10
N GLN A 536 -8.37 -36.44 16.61
CA GLN A 536 -9.27 -37.44 16.05
C GLN A 536 -8.62 -38.21 14.91
N ALA A 537 -8.06 -37.49 13.93
CA ALA A 537 -7.40 -38.11 12.77
C ALA A 537 -6.27 -39.05 13.19
N ILE A 538 -5.45 -38.63 14.17
CA ILE A 538 -4.38 -39.47 14.71
C ILE A 538 -4.94 -40.69 15.43
N MET A 539 -5.94 -40.52 16.29
CA MET A 539 -6.54 -41.60 17.07
C MET A 539 -7.24 -42.65 16.19
N ASN A 540 -7.95 -42.21 15.16
CA ASN A 540 -8.60 -43.09 14.19
C ASN A 540 -7.55 -43.90 13.40
N ARG A 541 -6.45 -43.26 12.96
CA ARG A 541 -5.34 -43.95 12.29
C ARG A 541 -4.73 -45.06 13.16
N LEU A 542 -4.78 -44.92 14.48
CA LEU A 542 -4.25 -45.89 15.44
C LEU A 542 -5.29 -46.91 15.94
N GLY A 543 -6.54 -46.88 15.46
CA GLY A 543 -7.63 -47.73 15.97
C GLY A 543 -8.01 -47.43 17.43
N LYS A 544 -7.90 -46.17 17.85
CA LYS A 544 -8.15 -45.69 19.22
C LYS A 544 -9.40 -44.80 19.31
N GLU A 545 -10.42 -45.10 18.53
CA GLU A 545 -11.69 -44.35 18.45
C GLU A 545 -12.37 -44.28 19.83
N ASN A 546 -12.36 -45.38 20.58
CA ASN A 546 -12.94 -45.43 21.93
C ASN A 546 -12.27 -44.44 22.91
N ILE A 547 -10.95 -44.26 22.80
CA ILE A 547 -10.19 -43.31 23.62
C ILE A 547 -10.49 -41.87 23.19
N PHE A 548 -10.74 -41.63 21.90
CA PHE A 548 -11.16 -40.33 21.40
C PHE A 548 -12.58 -39.97 21.88
N SER A 549 -13.53 -40.89 21.80
CA SER A 549 -14.91 -40.71 22.30
C SER A 549 -14.96 -40.39 23.80
N GLY A 550 -14.12 -41.06 24.60
CA GLY A 550 -13.93 -40.73 26.01
C GLY A 550 -13.43 -39.29 26.23
N TYR A 551 -12.44 -38.86 25.47
CA TYR A 551 -11.89 -37.50 25.54
C TYR A 551 -12.91 -36.41 25.15
N VAL A 552 -13.71 -36.63 24.10
CA VAL A 552 -14.79 -35.69 23.72
C VAL A 552 -15.84 -35.59 24.83
N THR A 553 -16.17 -36.71 25.48
CA THR A 553 -17.12 -36.74 26.61
C THR A 553 -16.59 -35.96 27.81
N GLU A 554 -15.28 -36.06 28.09
CA GLU A 554 -14.60 -35.28 29.13
C GLU A 554 -14.69 -33.78 28.84
N LEU A 555 -14.35 -33.34 27.61
CA LEU A 555 -14.46 -31.94 27.20
C LEU A 555 -15.88 -31.41 27.31
N ARG A 556 -16.88 -32.20 26.90
CA ARG A 556 -18.31 -31.86 27.01
C ARG A 556 -18.72 -31.66 28.47
N THR A 557 -18.25 -32.52 29.36
CA THR A 557 -18.56 -32.46 30.80
C THR A 557 -17.93 -31.23 31.44
N LYS A 558 -16.64 -30.98 31.15
CA LYS A 558 -15.86 -29.89 31.73
C LYS A 558 -16.33 -28.51 31.26
N TYR A 559 -16.63 -28.36 29.97
CA TYR A 559 -16.97 -27.06 29.35
C TYR A 559 -18.46 -26.89 29.02
N LYS A 560 -19.36 -27.64 29.68
CA LYS A 560 -20.82 -27.63 29.45
C LYS A 560 -21.48 -26.24 29.43
N ALA A 561 -20.91 -25.27 30.14
CA ALA A 561 -21.41 -23.89 30.20
C ALA A 561 -21.07 -23.06 28.94
N LYS A 562 -20.10 -23.49 28.11
CA LYS A 562 -19.66 -22.78 26.90
C LYS A 562 -20.47 -23.23 25.68
N ARG A 563 -21.72 -22.77 25.58
CA ARG A 563 -22.72 -23.22 24.58
C ARG A 563 -22.22 -23.18 23.11
N ASN A 564 -21.50 -22.13 22.71
CA ASN A 564 -20.97 -22.02 21.34
C ASN A 564 -19.88 -23.07 21.05
N PHE A 565 -18.99 -23.32 22.02
CA PHE A 565 -17.99 -24.39 21.91
C PHE A 565 -18.65 -25.77 21.82
N ILE A 566 -19.64 -26.05 22.68
CA ILE A 566 -20.39 -27.33 22.64
C ILE A 566 -21.06 -27.52 21.27
N LYS A 567 -21.68 -26.47 20.71
CA LYS A 567 -22.28 -26.52 19.37
C LYS A 567 -21.27 -26.90 18.28
N LEU A 568 -20.03 -26.40 18.36
CA LEU A 568 -18.96 -26.76 17.43
C LEU A 568 -18.42 -28.18 17.70
N LEU A 569 -18.32 -28.58 18.96
CA LEU A 569 -17.86 -29.91 19.37
C LEU A 569 -18.80 -31.01 18.87
N ASP A 570 -20.12 -30.77 18.90
CA ASP A 570 -21.14 -31.72 18.44
C ASP A 570 -21.13 -31.93 16.91
N GLN A 571 -20.40 -31.09 16.15
CA GLN A 571 -20.18 -31.29 14.72
C GLN A 571 -19.02 -32.25 14.42
N ILE A 572 -18.20 -32.60 15.43
CA ILE A 572 -17.14 -33.59 15.30
C ILE A 572 -17.78 -34.97 15.52
N ARG A 573 -17.89 -35.76 14.44
CA ARG A 573 -18.43 -37.13 14.46
C ARG A 573 -17.31 -38.14 14.56
#